data_AF-A0A2T2QW78-F1
#
_entry.id   AF-A0A2T2QW78-F1
#
_cell.length_a   1.000
_cell.length_b   1.000
_cell.length_c   1.000
_cell.angle_alpha   90.00
_cell.angle_beta   90.00
_cell.angle_gamma   90.00
#
_symmetry.space_group_name_H-M   'P 1'
#
loop_
_entity.id
_entity.type
_entity.pdbx_description
1 polymer ?
#
loop_
_entity_poly.entity_id
_entity_poly.type
_entity_poly.pdbx_seq_one_letter_code
_entity_poly.pdbx_strand_id
1 'polypeptide(L)'
;MVHKLDKKTSFTRKRATVFASIAALVVGTVVPVSSVQAAQLEDRQLTLESSAASATTGHNYSFTIATSDSVAEIQFEYCANNPFPGQSCTAPSGLDVSNVTLDAQSHGGTNDFTIDGTNTTTNEIVIERTAESISSGTTVTFDFGNAVNPDSPNSEFFVRLYTYSDDGVTKVDDGGLAFSTAETVDVTARVEENLLFCIHATGASCGTPGDTSLDLGVLSTSSERTAQHQSVVATNALHGFTIQYAGTTLTHSNGTDTIDAIGATGTDSSPGNEQFGMNISVNSGSGVTLDGDYSGTDCNASTCYAFVDGATVQDGGDSTTTNTIASSTDPVGNNLFDITYLGNVNSTTPTGVYSTTVTYVATATF
;
A
#
# COMPACT_ATOMS: atom_id res chain seq x y z
N MET A 1 93.22 -20.34 -32.46
CA MET A 1 92.22 -19.48 -33.12
C MET A 1 90.96 -20.33 -33.33
N VAL A 2 89.92 -20.06 -32.52
CA VAL A 2 88.46 -20.27 -32.73
C VAL A 2 87.97 -21.71 -33.07
N HIS A 3 87.47 -22.48 -32.08
CA HIS A 3 86.04 -22.87 -31.79
C HIS A 3 85.41 -23.87 -32.79
N LYS A 4 84.57 -24.88 -32.45
CA LYS A 4 83.85 -25.43 -31.26
C LYS A 4 83.30 -26.82 -31.74
N LEU A 5 83.46 -27.97 -31.05
CA LEU A 5 82.53 -28.64 -30.09
C LEU A 5 81.04 -28.54 -30.49
N ASP A 6 80.17 -29.56 -30.53
CA ASP A 6 80.06 -30.93 -29.95
C ASP A 6 79.09 -31.75 -30.88
N LYS A 7 79.23 -33.05 -31.20
CA LYS A 7 79.08 -34.30 -30.40
C LYS A 7 77.67 -34.42 -29.74
N LYS A 8 76.95 -35.56 -29.69
CA LYS A 8 77.32 -36.97 -29.82
C LYS A 8 76.07 -37.89 -29.69
N THR A 9 76.03 -39.00 -30.46
CA THR A 9 75.77 -40.42 -30.04
C THR A 9 74.42 -40.88 -29.44
N SER A 10 73.76 -41.96 -29.97
CA SER A 10 74.08 -43.43 -29.85
C SER A 10 73.35 -44.05 -28.64
N PHE A 11 72.90 -45.30 -28.52
CA PHE A 11 72.99 -46.55 -29.29
C PHE A 11 71.92 -47.53 -28.75
N THR A 12 71.24 -48.20 -29.67
CA THR A 12 70.99 -49.66 -29.79
C THR A 12 71.07 -50.66 -28.61
N ARG A 13 70.01 -51.51 -28.53
CA ARG A 13 69.96 -53.02 -28.62
C ARG A 13 70.18 -53.91 -27.37
N LYS A 14 69.19 -54.79 -27.06
CA LYS A 14 69.18 -56.29 -27.12
C LYS A 14 68.40 -57.01 -25.98
N ARG A 15 67.47 -57.90 -26.41
CA ARG A 15 67.15 -59.31 -26.02
C ARG A 15 67.20 -59.78 -24.55
N ALA A 16 66.13 -60.47 -24.06
CA ALA A 16 66.05 -61.95 -23.84
C ALA A 16 65.13 -62.42 -22.65
N THR A 17 64.19 -63.35 -22.96
CA THR A 17 63.72 -64.58 -22.23
C THR A 17 63.02 -64.61 -20.83
N VAL A 18 61.80 -65.24 -20.84
CA VAL A 18 61.23 -66.38 -20.03
C VAL A 18 60.71 -66.17 -18.58
N PHE A 19 59.45 -66.57 -18.31
CA PHE A 19 59.01 -67.60 -17.31
C PHE A 19 57.48 -67.86 -17.34
N ALA A 20 57.07 -69.09 -17.00
CA ALA A 20 55.74 -69.70 -17.16
C ALA A 20 54.89 -69.74 -15.87
N SER A 21 53.56 -69.85 -15.96
CA SER A 21 52.69 -70.69 -15.08
C SER A 21 51.19 -70.65 -15.44
N ILE A 22 50.52 -71.79 -15.21
CA ILE A 22 49.13 -72.18 -15.52
C ILE A 22 48.19 -71.78 -14.37
N ALA A 23 46.97 -71.29 -14.66
CA ALA A 23 45.84 -71.34 -13.71
C ALA A 23 44.48 -71.36 -14.42
N ALA A 24 43.58 -72.20 -13.92
CA ALA A 24 42.32 -72.62 -14.50
C ALA A 24 41.24 -71.53 -14.57
N LEU A 25 40.49 -71.51 -15.68
CA LEU A 25 39.33 -70.65 -15.90
C LEU A 25 38.08 -71.25 -15.24
N VAL A 26 37.72 -70.74 -14.06
CA VAL A 26 36.38 -70.93 -13.49
C VAL A 26 35.49 -69.83 -14.09
N VAL A 27 34.60 -70.22 -15.02
CA VAL A 27 33.53 -69.34 -15.49
C VAL A 27 32.48 -69.29 -14.39
N GLY A 28 32.64 -68.35 -13.46
CA GLY A 28 31.56 -67.94 -12.57
C GLY A 28 30.57 -67.12 -13.38
N THR A 29 29.35 -67.62 -13.55
CA THR A 29 28.21 -66.82 -14.02
C THR A 29 27.97 -65.71 -13.01
N VAL A 30 28.55 -64.53 -13.28
CA VAL A 30 28.14 -63.27 -12.65
C VAL A 30 26.76 -62.97 -13.20
N VAL A 31 25.72 -63.28 -12.42
CA VAL A 31 24.38 -62.78 -12.69
C VAL A 31 24.42 -61.29 -12.31
N PRO A 32 24.25 -60.35 -13.24
CA PRO A 32 24.07 -58.95 -12.87
C PRO A 32 22.73 -58.85 -12.14
N VAL A 33 22.77 -58.67 -10.82
CA VAL A 33 21.63 -58.13 -10.07
C VAL A 33 21.53 -56.66 -10.48
N SER A 34 20.74 -56.38 -11.51
CA SER A 34 20.27 -55.03 -11.78
C SER A 34 19.38 -54.61 -10.62
N SER A 35 19.89 -53.78 -9.71
CA SER A 35 19.03 -53.03 -8.81
C SER A 35 18.15 -52.14 -9.68
N VAL A 36 16.85 -52.44 -9.73
CA VAL A 36 15.86 -51.54 -10.32
C VAL A 36 15.84 -50.29 -9.42
N GLN A 37 16.37 -49.19 -9.92
CA GLN A 37 16.28 -47.87 -9.27
C GLN A 37 15.18 -47.09 -10.00
N ALA A 38 14.29 -46.46 -9.25
CA ALA A 38 13.31 -45.52 -9.78
C ALA A 38 14.03 -44.33 -10.42
N ALA A 39 13.48 -43.78 -11.51
CA ALA A 39 14.07 -42.59 -12.13
C ALA A 39 13.66 -41.33 -11.35
N GLN A 40 14.42 -40.25 -11.52
CA GLN A 40 14.12 -39.01 -10.81
C GLN A 40 13.10 -38.18 -11.58
N LEU A 41 11.99 -37.80 -10.93
CA LEU A 41 11.03 -36.83 -11.44
C LEU A 41 11.71 -35.48 -11.73
N GLU A 42 11.41 -34.89 -12.90
CA GLU A 42 11.99 -33.65 -13.40
C GLU A 42 11.08 -32.44 -13.10
N ASP A 43 11.62 -31.21 -13.16
CA ASP A 43 10.88 -29.94 -13.04
C ASP A 43 9.84 -29.86 -11.91
N ARG A 44 10.18 -30.41 -10.74
CA ARG A 44 9.28 -30.49 -9.59
C ARG A 44 9.08 -29.11 -8.96
N GLN A 45 7.83 -28.80 -8.61
CA GLN A 45 7.41 -27.58 -7.95
C GLN A 45 6.25 -27.88 -6.98
N LEU A 46 6.25 -27.21 -5.82
CA LEU A 46 5.05 -26.98 -5.02
C LEU A 46 4.87 -25.46 -4.91
N THR A 47 3.64 -25.01 -5.03
CA THR A 47 3.25 -23.64 -4.73
C THR A 47 2.26 -23.69 -3.57
N LEU A 48 2.60 -22.99 -2.48
CA LEU A 48 1.65 -22.77 -1.38
C LEU A 48 0.85 -21.50 -1.72
N GLU A 49 -0.48 -21.57 -1.72
CA GLU A 49 -1.29 -20.36 -1.92
C GLU A 49 -1.13 -19.35 -0.77
N SER A 50 -0.77 -19.84 0.40
CA SER A 50 -0.29 -19.08 1.55
C SER A 50 0.86 -19.84 2.21
N SER A 51 1.96 -19.17 2.53
CA SER A 51 3.05 -19.74 3.33
C SER A 51 2.92 -19.43 4.82
N ALA A 52 1.82 -18.79 5.26
CA ALA A 52 1.62 -18.49 6.66
C ALA A 52 1.55 -19.79 7.49
N ALA A 53 2.22 -19.79 8.65
CA ALA A 53 2.21 -20.93 9.57
C ALA A 53 0.78 -21.24 10.05
N SER A 54 0.45 -22.52 10.20
CA SER A 54 -0.89 -23.02 10.54
C SER A 54 -2.04 -22.61 9.60
N ALA A 55 -1.76 -21.98 8.46
CA ALA A 55 -2.81 -21.61 7.52
C ALA A 55 -3.38 -22.85 6.84
N THR A 56 -4.71 -22.91 6.73
CA THR A 56 -5.40 -23.82 5.79
C THR A 56 -5.33 -23.20 4.40
N THR A 57 -4.70 -23.87 3.44
CA THR A 57 -4.33 -23.29 2.15
C THR A 57 -4.22 -24.35 1.05
N GLY A 58 -4.06 -23.89 -0.20
CA GLY A 58 -3.81 -24.75 -1.35
C GLY A 58 -2.35 -25.16 -1.47
N HIS A 59 -2.12 -26.45 -1.74
CA HIS A 59 -0.82 -27.06 -2.02
C HIS A 59 -0.81 -27.56 -3.47
N ASN A 60 -0.25 -26.77 -4.39
CA ASN A 60 -0.32 -27.03 -5.83
C ASN A 60 1.00 -27.59 -6.36
N TYR A 61 0.95 -28.81 -6.89
CA TYR A 61 2.11 -29.53 -7.41
C TYR A 61 2.19 -29.49 -8.92
N SER A 62 3.42 -29.40 -9.43
CA SER A 62 3.75 -29.61 -10.84
C SER A 62 5.06 -30.40 -10.94
N PHE A 63 5.12 -31.43 -11.78
CA PHE A 63 6.36 -32.17 -12.05
C PHE A 63 6.28 -32.91 -13.38
N THR A 64 7.42 -33.31 -13.93
CA THR A 64 7.51 -34.01 -15.21
C THR A 64 7.86 -35.49 -14.99
N ILE A 65 7.07 -36.38 -15.59
CA ILE A 65 7.28 -37.83 -15.55
C ILE A 65 8.58 -38.20 -16.25
N ALA A 66 9.42 -39.00 -15.59
CA ALA A 66 10.74 -39.35 -16.11
C ALA A 66 10.70 -40.68 -16.89
N THR A 67 9.89 -41.63 -16.43
CA THR A 67 9.79 -42.97 -17.03
C THR A 67 8.44 -43.17 -17.72
N SER A 68 8.45 -43.67 -18.96
CA SER A 68 7.22 -44.11 -19.61
C SER A 68 6.77 -45.45 -19.02
N ASP A 69 5.84 -45.44 -18.07
CA ASP A 69 5.29 -46.62 -17.41
C ASP A 69 3.82 -46.39 -17.00
N SER A 70 3.13 -47.44 -16.56
CA SER A 70 1.86 -47.32 -15.86
C SER A 70 2.04 -46.56 -14.55
N VAL A 71 1.12 -45.65 -14.25
CA VAL A 71 1.00 -44.95 -12.97
C VAL A 71 -0.39 -45.23 -12.42
N ALA A 72 -0.45 -45.88 -11.26
CA ALA A 72 -1.66 -46.21 -10.52
C ALA A 72 -1.80 -45.36 -9.25
N GLU A 73 -0.69 -44.98 -8.62
CA GLU A 73 -0.68 -44.21 -7.38
C GLU A 73 0.41 -43.13 -7.41
N ILE A 74 0.12 -42.00 -6.78
CA ILE A 74 1.10 -40.94 -6.50
C ILE A 74 1.02 -40.56 -5.03
N GLN A 75 2.19 -40.51 -4.40
CA GLN A 75 2.35 -40.22 -2.97
C GLN A 75 3.13 -38.91 -2.79
N PHE A 76 2.64 -38.04 -1.92
CA PHE A 76 3.25 -36.78 -1.50
C PHE A 76 3.54 -36.86 0.01
N GLU A 77 4.76 -37.26 0.37
CA GLU A 77 5.19 -37.45 1.76
C GLU A 77 5.89 -36.18 2.30
N TYR A 78 5.32 -35.55 3.31
CA TYR A 78 5.84 -34.34 3.94
C TYR A 78 6.78 -34.69 5.09
N CYS A 79 8.00 -34.13 5.06
CA CYS A 79 9.06 -34.40 6.03
C CYS A 79 9.73 -33.12 6.51
N ALA A 80 10.06 -33.04 7.79
CA ALA A 80 10.81 -31.93 8.39
C ALA A 80 12.33 -32.07 8.24
N ASN A 81 12.83 -33.28 7.95
CA ASN A 81 14.23 -33.61 8.15
C ASN A 81 15.08 -33.67 6.86
N ASN A 82 14.54 -34.14 5.73
CA ASN A 82 15.25 -34.14 4.44
C ASN A 82 14.33 -34.43 3.24
N PRO A 83 14.72 -34.00 2.02
CA PRO A 83 13.97 -34.25 0.79
C PRO A 83 14.31 -35.58 0.10
N PHE A 84 15.12 -36.47 0.71
CA PHE A 84 15.66 -37.64 0.00
C PHE A 84 14.70 -38.84 0.03
N PRO A 85 14.23 -39.32 -1.15
CA PRO A 85 13.45 -40.54 -1.28
C PRO A 85 14.07 -41.73 -0.54
N GLY A 86 13.25 -42.49 0.18
CA GLY A 86 13.67 -43.72 0.89
C GLY A 86 14.46 -43.51 2.20
N GLN A 87 14.69 -42.26 2.62
CA GLN A 87 15.19 -41.96 3.98
C GLN A 87 14.05 -41.92 5.00
N SER A 88 14.37 -41.98 6.30
CA SER A 88 13.34 -41.78 7.33
C SER A 88 12.69 -40.40 7.18
N CYS A 89 11.38 -40.33 7.39
CA CYS A 89 10.61 -39.11 7.40
C CYS A 89 10.19 -38.77 8.83
N THR A 90 10.31 -37.51 9.22
CA THR A 90 9.71 -36.99 10.46
C THR A 90 8.67 -35.96 10.07
N ALA A 91 7.40 -36.16 10.45
CA ALA A 91 6.33 -35.24 10.10
C ALA A 91 6.63 -33.81 10.62
N PRO A 92 6.44 -32.75 9.80
CA PRO A 92 6.48 -31.37 10.28
C PRO A 92 5.45 -31.13 11.38
N SER A 93 5.83 -30.39 12.44
CA SER A 93 4.92 -30.05 13.53
C SER A 93 3.75 -29.21 13.03
N GLY A 94 2.53 -29.55 13.45
CA GLY A 94 1.31 -28.81 13.13
C GLY A 94 0.79 -28.96 11.69
N LEU A 95 1.55 -29.61 10.79
CA LEU A 95 1.08 -29.93 9.45
C LEU A 95 -0.09 -30.93 9.54
N ASP A 96 -1.14 -30.69 8.76
CA ASP A 96 -2.23 -31.66 8.57
C ASP A 96 -2.72 -31.65 7.12
N VAL A 97 -2.47 -32.75 6.42
CA VAL A 97 -2.98 -33.00 5.06
C VAL A 97 -3.99 -34.16 5.01
N SER A 98 -4.52 -34.59 6.16
CA SER A 98 -5.43 -35.75 6.22
C SER A 98 -6.82 -35.50 5.61
N ASN A 99 -7.21 -34.22 5.47
CA ASN A 99 -8.52 -33.80 4.95
C ASN A 99 -8.41 -32.98 3.66
N VAL A 100 -7.32 -33.15 2.91
CA VAL A 100 -7.14 -32.43 1.64
C VAL A 100 -8.22 -32.81 0.62
N THR A 101 -8.53 -31.87 -0.26
CA THR A 101 -9.36 -32.11 -1.43
C THR A 101 -8.51 -32.07 -2.68
N LEU A 102 -8.79 -32.88 -3.69
CA LEU A 102 -8.19 -32.76 -5.01
C LEU A 102 -9.06 -31.85 -5.87
N ASP A 103 -8.68 -30.58 -5.97
CA ASP A 103 -9.50 -29.53 -6.58
C ASP A 103 -9.31 -29.48 -8.10
N ALA A 104 -8.09 -29.75 -8.58
CA ALA A 104 -7.79 -29.88 -10.01
C ALA A 104 -6.66 -30.87 -10.27
N GLN A 105 -6.67 -31.45 -11.48
CA GLN A 105 -5.61 -32.34 -11.96
C GLN A 105 -5.43 -32.22 -13.48
N SER A 106 -4.22 -32.47 -13.97
CA SER A 106 -3.91 -32.60 -15.40
C SER A 106 -2.68 -33.47 -15.57
N HIS A 107 -2.75 -34.53 -16.37
CA HIS A 107 -1.65 -35.50 -16.49
C HIS A 107 -1.54 -36.20 -17.86
N GLY A 108 -2.07 -35.55 -18.91
CA GLY A 108 -1.96 -36.05 -20.29
C GLY A 108 -2.95 -37.17 -20.65
N GLY A 109 -3.81 -37.58 -19.72
CA GLY A 109 -4.87 -38.58 -19.90
C GLY A 109 -6.25 -38.11 -19.41
N THR A 110 -7.11 -39.06 -19.03
CA THR A 110 -8.40 -38.77 -18.41
C THR A 110 -8.18 -38.35 -16.96
N ASN A 111 -8.72 -37.23 -16.50
CA ASN A 111 -8.59 -36.77 -15.12
C ASN A 111 -9.35 -37.68 -14.12
N ASP A 112 -8.72 -38.76 -13.69
CA ASP A 112 -9.35 -39.88 -12.96
C ASP A 112 -8.67 -40.23 -11.63
N PHE A 113 -7.66 -39.48 -11.20
CA PHE A 113 -7.12 -39.64 -9.85
C PHE A 113 -8.15 -39.22 -8.79
N THR A 114 -8.19 -39.98 -7.71
CA THR A 114 -8.97 -39.69 -6.51
C THR A 114 -8.10 -39.78 -5.28
N ILE A 115 -8.43 -39.03 -4.23
CA ILE A 115 -7.77 -39.15 -2.92
C ILE A 115 -8.03 -40.55 -2.37
N ASP A 116 -6.97 -41.28 -2.04
CA ASP A 116 -7.06 -42.47 -1.22
C ASP A 116 -7.16 -42.04 0.25
N GLY A 117 -8.40 -41.98 0.74
CA GLY A 117 -8.69 -41.59 2.11
C GLY A 117 -8.26 -42.61 3.17
N THR A 118 -7.81 -43.81 2.77
CA THR A 118 -7.30 -44.84 3.70
C THR A 118 -5.83 -44.60 4.00
N ASN A 119 -5.04 -44.26 2.97
CA ASN A 119 -3.59 -44.10 3.07
C ASN A 119 -3.16 -42.62 3.19
N THR A 120 -4.03 -41.66 2.90
CA THR A 120 -3.79 -40.23 3.20
C THR A 120 -3.79 -40.00 4.72
N THR A 121 -2.73 -39.42 5.25
CA THR A 121 -2.51 -39.16 6.68
C THR A 121 -2.21 -37.69 6.95
N THR A 122 -1.86 -37.32 8.18
CA THR A 122 -1.53 -35.93 8.55
C THR A 122 -0.30 -35.37 7.83
N ASN A 123 0.59 -36.21 7.32
CA ASN A 123 1.81 -35.78 6.61
C ASN A 123 2.02 -36.50 5.28
N GLU A 124 0.97 -37.08 4.71
CA GLU A 124 1.04 -37.84 3.48
C GLU A 124 -0.25 -37.70 2.70
N ILE A 125 -0.16 -37.26 1.45
CA ILE A 125 -1.29 -37.28 0.51
C ILE A 125 -1.07 -38.46 -0.43
N VAL A 126 -2.08 -39.31 -0.59
CA VAL A 126 -2.05 -40.42 -1.54
C VAL A 126 -3.22 -40.24 -2.51
N ILE A 127 -2.92 -40.25 -3.80
CA ILE A 127 -3.93 -40.29 -4.86
C ILE A 127 -3.76 -41.57 -5.67
N GLU A 128 -4.88 -42.20 -6.00
CA GLU A 128 -4.94 -43.44 -6.75
C GLU A 128 -5.83 -43.31 -7.98
N ARG A 129 -5.59 -44.19 -8.95
CA ARG A 129 -6.42 -44.39 -10.13
C ARG A 129 -6.26 -45.81 -10.68
N THR A 130 -7.03 -46.15 -11.70
CA THR A 130 -6.76 -47.37 -12.48
C THR A 130 -5.43 -47.22 -13.22
N ALA A 131 -4.54 -48.22 -13.11
CA ALA A 131 -3.23 -48.20 -13.73
C ALA A 131 -3.28 -47.89 -15.24
N GLU A 132 -2.71 -46.75 -15.64
CA GLU A 132 -2.63 -46.30 -17.04
C GLU A 132 -1.26 -45.67 -17.31
N SER A 133 -0.74 -45.86 -18.52
CA SER A 133 0.57 -45.34 -18.92
C SER A 133 0.61 -43.82 -19.00
N ILE A 134 1.60 -43.19 -18.39
CA ILE A 134 1.96 -41.79 -18.67
C ILE A 134 3.30 -41.77 -19.40
N SER A 135 3.41 -41.00 -20.48
CA SER A 135 4.65 -40.92 -21.25
C SER A 135 5.68 -40.04 -20.55
N SER A 136 6.95 -40.43 -20.61
CA SER A 136 8.07 -39.59 -20.16
C SER A 136 8.04 -38.22 -20.85
N GLY A 137 8.36 -37.16 -20.11
CA GLY A 137 8.29 -35.78 -20.57
C GLY A 137 6.90 -35.14 -20.43
N THR A 138 5.90 -35.87 -19.93
CA THR A 138 4.58 -35.28 -19.61
C THR A 138 4.67 -34.53 -18.28
N THR A 139 4.37 -33.23 -18.30
CA THR A 139 4.16 -32.45 -17.07
C THR A 139 2.78 -32.75 -16.52
N VAL A 140 2.73 -33.12 -15.24
CA VAL A 140 1.51 -33.39 -14.48
C VAL A 140 1.32 -32.33 -13.40
N THR A 141 0.07 -31.98 -13.11
CA THR A 141 -0.29 -31.01 -12.08
C THR A 141 -1.41 -31.53 -11.19
N PHE A 142 -1.34 -31.20 -9.90
CA PHE A 142 -2.35 -31.54 -8.90
C PHE A 142 -2.52 -30.38 -7.92
N ASP A 143 -3.73 -29.83 -7.85
CA ASP A 143 -4.05 -28.73 -6.93
C ASP A 143 -4.83 -29.32 -5.77
N PHE A 144 -4.24 -29.26 -4.57
CA PHE A 144 -4.88 -29.74 -3.36
C PHE A 144 -5.39 -28.58 -2.51
N GLY A 145 -6.67 -28.61 -2.13
CA GLY A 145 -7.25 -27.71 -1.15
C GLY A 145 -7.17 -28.27 0.27
N ASN A 146 -7.53 -27.45 1.25
CA ASN A 146 -7.69 -27.82 2.67
C ASN A 146 -6.44 -28.41 3.37
N ALA A 147 -5.24 -28.16 2.86
CA ALA A 147 -4.01 -28.53 3.54
C ALA A 147 -3.68 -27.51 4.65
N VAL A 148 -3.24 -27.96 5.83
CA VAL A 148 -2.78 -27.10 6.91
C VAL A 148 -1.26 -27.04 6.91
N ASN A 149 -0.69 -25.85 6.75
CA ASN A 149 0.76 -25.62 6.85
C ASN A 149 1.33 -25.97 8.24
N PRO A 150 2.64 -26.25 8.35
CA PRO A 150 3.32 -26.39 9.63
C PRO A 150 3.11 -25.19 10.57
N ASP A 151 3.19 -25.43 11.88
CA ASP A 151 2.85 -24.45 12.92
C ASP A 151 3.88 -23.35 13.16
N SER A 152 5.12 -23.57 12.71
CA SER A 152 6.25 -22.68 12.97
C SER A 152 6.49 -21.80 11.73
N PRO A 153 6.54 -20.47 11.85
CA PRO A 153 6.90 -19.59 10.72
C PRO A 153 8.38 -19.69 10.40
N ASN A 154 8.77 -19.23 9.20
CA ASN A 154 10.17 -19.21 8.71
C ASN A 154 10.87 -20.57 8.83
N SER A 155 10.11 -21.66 8.68
CA SER A 155 10.60 -23.01 8.91
C SER A 155 10.56 -23.80 7.63
N GLU A 156 11.72 -24.38 7.27
CA GLU A 156 11.85 -25.25 6.11
C GLU A 156 11.18 -26.61 6.36
N PHE A 157 10.49 -27.13 5.36
CA PHE A 157 9.98 -28.50 5.30
C PHE A 157 10.11 -29.03 3.87
N PHE A 158 9.98 -30.34 3.73
CA PHE A 158 10.24 -31.04 2.48
C PHE A 158 9.02 -31.85 2.06
N VAL A 159 8.88 -32.06 0.75
CA VAL A 159 7.92 -33.03 0.20
C VAL A 159 8.68 -34.00 -0.68
N ARG A 160 8.42 -35.28 -0.50
CA ARG A 160 8.92 -36.36 -1.35
C ARG A 160 7.78 -36.86 -2.22
N LEU A 161 8.06 -36.97 -3.50
CA LEU A 161 7.12 -37.40 -4.52
C LEU A 161 7.49 -38.83 -4.92
N TYR A 162 6.50 -39.70 -5.01
CA TYR A 162 6.67 -41.04 -5.55
C TYR A 162 5.54 -41.34 -6.53
N THR A 163 5.87 -42.02 -7.62
CA THR A 163 4.88 -42.62 -8.52
C THR A 163 5.02 -44.14 -8.46
N TYR A 164 3.90 -44.85 -8.48
CA TYR A 164 3.86 -46.32 -8.45
C TYR A 164 3.08 -46.86 -9.63
N SER A 165 3.53 -47.99 -10.19
CA SER A 165 2.82 -48.70 -11.26
C SER A 165 1.70 -49.61 -10.77
N ASP A 166 1.61 -49.77 -9.45
CA ASP A 166 0.57 -50.50 -8.73
C ASP A 166 0.18 -49.73 -7.45
N ASP A 167 -0.54 -50.40 -6.57
CA ASP A 167 -1.05 -49.91 -5.28
C ASP A 167 0.08 -49.76 -4.24
N GLY A 168 0.96 -48.78 -4.46
CA GLY A 168 2.00 -48.35 -3.52
C GLY A 168 3.22 -49.28 -3.38
N VAL A 169 3.40 -50.28 -4.25
CA VAL A 169 4.47 -51.30 -4.12
C VAL A 169 5.62 -51.06 -5.10
N THR A 170 5.33 -50.99 -6.39
CA THR A 170 6.32 -50.93 -7.46
C THR A 170 6.56 -49.48 -7.86
N LYS A 171 7.57 -48.87 -7.24
CA LYS A 171 7.98 -47.49 -7.52
C LYS A 171 8.54 -47.34 -8.94
N VAL A 172 8.04 -46.33 -9.65
CA VAL A 172 8.46 -45.98 -11.03
C VAL A 172 9.43 -44.81 -10.99
N ASP A 173 8.99 -43.68 -10.46
CA ASP A 173 9.79 -42.46 -10.33
C ASP A 173 9.73 -41.88 -8.90
N ASP A 174 10.77 -41.14 -8.50
CA ASP A 174 10.80 -40.41 -7.23
C ASP A 174 11.43 -39.01 -7.30
N GLY A 175 11.16 -38.19 -6.28
CA GLY A 175 11.73 -36.87 -6.19
C GLY A 175 11.56 -36.20 -4.85
N GLY A 176 12.27 -35.09 -4.65
CA GLY A 176 12.26 -34.31 -3.42
C GLY A 176 12.19 -32.82 -3.70
N LEU A 177 11.52 -32.11 -2.80
CA LEU A 177 11.28 -30.68 -2.85
C LEU A 177 11.47 -30.05 -1.46
N ALA A 178 11.81 -28.76 -1.41
CA ALA A 178 11.97 -27.98 -0.18
C ALA A 178 11.12 -26.70 -0.24
N PHE A 179 10.47 -26.37 0.88
CA PHE A 179 9.58 -25.22 1.07
C PHE A 179 9.78 -24.63 2.45
N SER A 180 9.22 -23.45 2.67
CA SER A 180 9.27 -22.81 3.97
C SER A 180 7.95 -22.10 4.23
N THR A 181 7.49 -22.17 5.47
CA THR A 181 6.50 -21.21 5.97
C THR A 181 7.16 -19.84 6.12
N ALA A 182 6.37 -18.77 6.25
CA ALA A 182 6.84 -17.40 6.43
C ALA A 182 6.11 -16.69 7.57
N GLU A 183 6.78 -15.70 8.16
CA GLU A 183 6.16 -14.74 9.07
C GLU A 183 5.14 -13.86 8.33
N THR A 184 4.02 -13.53 8.96
CA THR A 184 3.07 -12.54 8.45
C THR A 184 3.48 -11.13 8.84
N VAL A 185 3.26 -10.16 7.95
CA VAL A 185 3.57 -8.73 8.22
C VAL A 185 2.27 -7.94 8.34
N ASP A 186 2.01 -7.43 9.54
CA ASP A 186 0.88 -6.54 9.79
C ASP A 186 1.26 -5.08 9.52
N VAL A 187 0.46 -4.39 8.69
CA VAL A 187 0.67 -2.97 8.35
C VAL A 187 -0.48 -2.15 8.90
N THR A 188 -0.17 -1.16 9.74
CA THR A 188 -1.17 -0.26 10.35
C THR A 188 -0.81 1.21 10.13
N ALA A 189 -1.81 2.08 10.02
CA ALA A 189 -1.66 3.53 9.86
C ALA A 189 -2.69 4.30 10.71
N ARG A 190 -2.41 5.57 11.01
CA ARG A 190 -3.27 6.47 11.79
C ARG A 190 -3.45 7.80 11.05
N VAL A 191 -4.63 8.39 11.15
CA VAL A 191 -4.96 9.75 10.67
C VAL A 191 -5.39 10.58 11.87
N GLU A 192 -4.85 11.80 12.00
CA GLU A 192 -5.15 12.73 13.10
C GLU A 192 -6.14 13.82 12.65
N GLU A 193 -6.81 14.44 13.61
CA GLU A 193 -7.65 15.63 13.42
C GLU A 193 -6.78 16.84 13.02
N ASN A 194 -7.18 17.58 11.99
CA ASN A 194 -6.43 18.69 11.42
C ASN A 194 -7.34 19.87 11.06
N LEU A 195 -6.94 21.06 11.50
CA LEU A 195 -7.44 22.35 11.03
C LEU A 195 -6.25 23.24 10.66
N LEU A 196 -6.14 23.56 9.38
CA LEU A 196 -5.31 24.65 8.89
C LEU A 196 -6.16 25.91 8.83
N PHE A 197 -5.74 26.96 9.52
CA PHE A 197 -6.27 28.31 9.33
C PHE A 197 -5.13 29.32 9.38
N CYS A 198 -5.06 30.19 8.39
CA CYS A 198 -4.03 31.23 8.34
C CYS A 198 -4.53 32.50 7.64
N ILE A 199 -3.87 33.62 7.94
CA ILE A 199 -4.07 34.92 7.30
C ILE A 199 -2.72 35.41 6.79
N HIS A 200 -2.68 35.96 5.58
CA HIS A 200 -1.47 36.51 4.97
C HIS A 200 -1.78 37.62 3.97
N ALA A 201 -0.78 38.42 3.62
CA ALA A 201 -0.88 39.41 2.54
C ALA A 201 -1.19 38.72 1.20
N THR A 202 -1.84 39.43 0.28
CA THR A 202 -2.16 38.90 -1.06
C THR A 202 -0.91 38.44 -1.79
N GLY A 203 -0.92 37.20 -2.30
CA GLY A 203 0.21 36.58 -3.00
C GLY A 203 1.28 35.95 -2.11
N ALA A 204 1.10 35.98 -0.78
CA ALA A 204 1.91 35.19 0.16
C ALA A 204 1.29 33.80 0.43
N SER A 205 1.86 33.05 1.38
CA SER A 205 1.41 31.71 1.76
C SER A 205 1.44 31.51 3.28
N CYS A 206 0.63 30.58 3.79
CA CYS A 206 0.71 30.16 5.20
C CYS A 206 2.14 29.75 5.58
N GLY A 207 2.58 30.14 6.78
CA GLY A 207 3.91 29.82 7.32
C GLY A 207 4.99 30.88 7.07
N THR A 208 4.70 31.90 6.25
CA THR A 208 5.53 33.12 6.19
C THR A 208 4.89 34.17 7.09
N PRO A 209 5.64 34.84 7.99
CA PRO A 209 5.13 36.03 8.67
C PRO A 209 4.77 37.07 7.60
N GLY A 210 3.48 37.23 7.32
CA GLY A 210 2.98 38.25 6.42
C GLY A 210 2.87 39.58 7.16
N ASP A 211 3.19 40.67 6.48
CA ASP A 211 2.75 42.00 6.92
C ASP A 211 1.22 42.03 6.77
N THR A 212 0.51 41.92 7.89
CA THR A 212 -0.96 41.93 7.94
C THR A 212 -1.50 43.35 8.14
N SER A 213 -0.63 44.36 8.05
CA SER A 213 -1.05 45.76 7.99
C SER A 213 -1.68 46.05 6.64
N LEU A 214 -2.92 46.51 6.65
CA LEU A 214 -3.63 46.98 5.47
C LEU A 214 -3.76 48.50 5.52
N ASP A 215 -3.30 49.16 4.45
CA ASP A 215 -3.46 50.59 4.27
C ASP A 215 -4.57 50.86 3.24
N LEU A 216 -5.66 51.48 3.69
CA LEU A 216 -6.75 51.95 2.82
C LEU A 216 -6.35 53.23 2.05
N GLY A 217 -5.23 53.84 2.41
CA GLY A 217 -4.78 55.12 1.89
C GLY A 217 -5.62 56.29 2.39
N VAL A 218 -5.63 57.38 1.63
CA VAL A 218 -6.39 58.58 1.97
C VAL A 218 -7.86 58.42 1.54
N LEU A 219 -8.75 58.36 2.53
CA LEU A 219 -10.19 58.30 2.32
C LEU A 219 -10.72 59.59 1.65
N SER A 220 -11.80 59.47 0.89
CA SER A 220 -12.38 60.58 0.12
C SER A 220 -13.90 60.52 0.13
N THR A 221 -14.54 61.69 -0.03
CA THR A 221 -16.00 61.80 -0.13
C THR A 221 -16.54 61.46 -1.52
N SER A 222 -15.68 61.31 -2.53
CA SER A 222 -16.10 61.09 -3.93
C SER A 222 -15.70 59.73 -4.50
N SER A 223 -14.95 58.92 -3.76
CA SER A 223 -14.46 57.63 -4.22
C SER A 223 -14.20 56.72 -3.04
N GLU A 224 -14.52 55.45 -3.22
CA GLU A 224 -14.27 54.43 -2.21
C GLU A 224 -12.79 54.06 -2.11
N ARG A 225 -12.42 53.52 -0.95
CA ARG A 225 -11.11 52.95 -0.70
C ARG A 225 -11.24 51.54 -0.19
N THR A 226 -10.45 50.65 -0.77
CA THR A 226 -10.42 49.23 -0.40
C THR A 226 -9.00 48.74 -0.22
N ALA A 227 -8.82 47.79 0.70
CA ALA A 227 -7.58 47.06 0.90
C ALA A 227 -7.91 45.60 1.21
N GLN A 228 -7.02 44.68 0.81
CA GLN A 228 -7.32 43.25 0.83
C GLN A 228 -6.16 42.44 1.44
N HIS A 229 -6.52 41.38 2.16
CA HIS A 229 -5.63 40.29 2.52
C HIS A 229 -6.25 38.95 2.11
N GLN A 230 -5.48 37.87 2.29
CA GLN A 230 -5.91 36.52 1.97
C GLN A 230 -5.94 35.63 3.22
N SER A 231 -6.80 34.62 3.19
CA SER A 231 -6.88 33.60 4.23
C SER A 231 -7.02 32.21 3.62
N VAL A 232 -6.47 31.20 4.28
CA VAL A 232 -6.61 29.79 3.87
C VAL A 232 -7.24 29.00 5.01
N VAL A 233 -8.20 28.14 4.66
CA VAL A 233 -8.74 27.10 5.55
C VAL A 233 -8.70 25.72 4.91
N ALA A 234 -8.38 24.69 5.69
CA ALA A 234 -8.55 23.28 5.32
C ALA A 234 -8.80 22.44 6.57
N THR A 235 -9.64 21.42 6.49
CA THR A 235 -9.89 20.53 7.63
C THR A 235 -10.39 19.16 7.19
N ASN A 236 -10.03 18.12 7.95
CA ASN A 236 -10.62 16.79 7.83
C ASN A 236 -11.77 16.54 8.83
N ALA A 237 -12.27 17.60 9.48
CA ALA A 237 -13.41 17.54 10.38
C ALA A 237 -14.69 17.10 9.67
N LEU A 238 -15.36 16.08 10.20
CA LEU A 238 -16.54 15.47 9.57
C LEU A 238 -17.70 16.46 9.45
N HIS A 239 -17.80 17.40 10.38
CA HIS A 239 -18.81 18.44 10.37
C HIS A 239 -18.26 19.81 9.92
N GLY A 240 -17.11 19.80 9.24
CA GLY A 240 -16.50 20.97 8.63
C GLY A 240 -16.00 22.00 9.64
N PHE A 241 -16.26 23.28 9.36
CA PHE A 241 -15.73 24.40 10.15
C PHE A 241 -16.65 25.63 10.10
N THR A 242 -16.40 26.59 10.98
CA THR A 242 -16.91 27.97 10.91
C THR A 242 -15.75 28.97 11.06
N ILE A 243 -15.78 30.07 10.31
CA ILE A 243 -14.90 31.24 10.50
C ILE A 243 -15.75 32.41 11.02
N GLN A 244 -15.35 32.94 12.17
CA GLN A 244 -15.93 34.13 12.78
C GLN A 244 -14.88 35.25 12.88
N TYR A 245 -15.33 36.49 12.99
CA TYR A 245 -14.46 37.63 13.31
C TYR A 245 -14.88 38.38 14.58
N ALA A 246 -13.93 39.13 15.15
CA ALA A 246 -14.14 40.11 16.20
C ALA A 246 -13.36 41.39 15.92
N GLY A 247 -13.92 42.55 16.23
CA GLY A 247 -13.29 43.84 16.01
C GLY A 247 -14.25 45.01 16.15
N THR A 248 -13.69 46.23 16.16
CA THR A 248 -14.44 47.49 16.12
C THR A 248 -14.30 48.14 14.76
N THR A 249 -15.10 49.16 14.49
CA THR A 249 -14.92 49.99 13.31
C THR A 249 -13.63 50.82 13.38
N LEU A 250 -13.28 51.45 12.26
CA LEU A 250 -12.20 52.42 12.16
C LEU A 250 -12.40 53.55 13.18
N THR A 251 -11.48 53.65 14.14
CA THR A 251 -11.52 54.61 15.24
C THR A 251 -10.38 55.62 15.09
N HIS A 252 -10.70 56.90 15.21
CA HIS A 252 -9.74 57.99 15.15
C HIS A 252 -8.72 57.88 16.29
N SER A 253 -7.51 58.42 16.09
CA SER A 253 -6.45 58.45 17.09
C SER A 253 -6.78 59.21 18.39
N ASN A 254 -7.89 59.95 18.43
CA ASN A 254 -8.43 60.58 19.64
C ASN A 254 -9.28 59.61 20.49
N GLY A 255 -9.59 58.42 19.97
CA GLY A 255 -10.33 57.36 20.65
C GLY A 255 -11.84 57.58 20.78
N THR A 256 -12.40 58.64 20.18
CA THR A 256 -13.84 58.95 20.31
C THR A 256 -14.57 59.04 18.99
N ASP A 257 -13.91 59.53 17.94
CA ASP A 257 -14.54 59.64 16.63
C ASP A 257 -14.36 58.33 15.85
N THR A 258 -15.41 57.86 15.18
CA THR A 258 -15.42 56.61 14.43
C THR A 258 -15.93 56.84 13.03
N ILE A 259 -15.56 55.96 12.10
CA ILE A 259 -16.28 55.81 10.84
C ILE A 259 -17.41 54.81 11.07
N ASP A 260 -18.64 55.16 10.69
CA ASP A 260 -19.81 54.30 10.88
C ASP A 260 -19.61 52.93 10.21
N ALA A 261 -19.83 51.86 10.97
CA ALA A 261 -19.86 50.51 10.40
C ALA A 261 -21.16 50.29 9.63
N ILE A 262 -21.11 49.52 8.54
CA ILE A 262 -22.29 49.23 7.71
C ILE A 262 -23.36 48.46 8.50
N GLY A 263 -22.94 47.67 9.49
CA GLY A 263 -23.81 46.82 10.28
C GLY A 263 -23.92 45.41 9.72
N ALA A 264 -24.96 44.70 10.17
CA ALA A 264 -25.14 43.27 9.92
C ALA A 264 -25.71 42.94 8.54
N THR A 265 -26.35 43.91 7.87
CA THR A 265 -26.97 43.70 6.57
C THR A 265 -26.06 44.25 5.49
N GLY A 266 -25.70 43.40 4.54
CA GLY A 266 -24.82 43.77 3.43
C GLY A 266 -25.35 45.02 2.72
N THR A 267 -24.47 45.98 2.46
CA THR A 267 -24.79 47.21 1.74
C THR A 267 -23.69 47.54 0.72
N ASP A 268 -24.07 48.23 -0.36
CA ASP A 268 -23.12 48.76 -1.34
C ASP A 268 -22.32 49.95 -0.78
N SER A 269 -21.13 50.15 -1.34
CA SER A 269 -20.33 51.34 -1.07
C SER A 269 -21.01 52.60 -1.60
N SER A 270 -21.02 53.64 -0.79
CA SER A 270 -21.64 54.94 -1.04
C SER A 270 -20.70 56.06 -0.56
N PRO A 271 -19.67 56.41 -1.34
CA PRO A 271 -18.78 57.53 -1.02
C PRO A 271 -19.56 58.83 -0.73
N GLY A 272 -19.11 59.57 0.27
CA GLY A 272 -19.81 60.75 0.79
C GLY A 272 -20.65 60.45 2.04
N ASN A 273 -20.83 59.18 2.39
CA ASN A 273 -21.30 58.71 3.69
C ASN A 273 -20.15 58.00 4.43
N GLU A 274 -20.18 58.00 5.76
CA GLU A 274 -19.26 57.16 6.55
C GLU A 274 -19.67 55.70 6.41
N GLN A 275 -18.72 54.84 5.99
CA GLN A 275 -18.92 53.40 5.93
C GLN A 275 -17.60 52.69 6.18
N PHE A 276 -17.64 51.72 7.09
CA PHE A 276 -16.63 50.69 7.24
C PHE A 276 -17.29 49.32 7.09
N GLY A 277 -16.67 48.48 6.27
CA GLY A 277 -17.26 47.21 5.85
C GLY A 277 -16.20 46.22 5.40
N MET A 278 -16.56 44.95 5.32
CA MET A 278 -15.73 43.94 4.66
C MET A 278 -16.55 43.03 3.75
N ASN A 279 -15.87 42.51 2.75
CA ASN A 279 -16.35 41.54 1.78
C ASN A 279 -15.42 40.33 1.80
N ILE A 280 -15.98 39.13 1.69
CA ILE A 280 -15.27 37.88 1.53
C ILE A 280 -15.66 37.23 0.21
N SER A 281 -14.67 36.70 -0.50
CA SER A 281 -14.88 35.91 -1.70
C SER A 281 -13.97 34.68 -1.71
N VAL A 282 -14.42 33.60 -2.36
CA VAL A 282 -13.60 32.39 -2.55
C VAL A 282 -12.77 32.57 -3.82
N ASN A 283 -11.46 32.68 -3.68
CA ASN A 283 -10.52 32.79 -4.80
C ASN A 283 -10.21 31.40 -5.39
N SER A 284 -10.06 30.38 -4.55
CA SER A 284 -9.94 28.98 -4.97
C SER A 284 -10.42 28.00 -3.91
N GLY A 285 -10.77 26.78 -4.33
CA GLY A 285 -11.33 25.75 -3.47
C GLY A 285 -12.81 25.46 -3.76
N SER A 286 -13.41 24.58 -2.97
CA SER A 286 -14.81 24.19 -3.04
C SER A 286 -15.31 23.66 -1.70
N GLY A 287 -16.63 23.57 -1.53
CA GLY A 287 -17.26 23.01 -0.33
C GLY A 287 -17.39 24.00 0.82
N VAL A 288 -17.26 25.30 0.56
CA VAL A 288 -17.45 26.37 1.56
C VAL A 288 -18.69 27.18 1.20
N THR A 289 -19.46 27.54 2.22
CA THR A 289 -20.56 28.48 2.16
C THR A 289 -20.09 29.80 2.77
N LEU A 290 -20.25 30.91 2.04
CA LEU A 290 -20.02 32.26 2.57
C LEU A 290 -21.32 32.82 3.14
N ASP A 291 -21.22 33.67 4.14
CA ASP A 291 -22.36 34.45 4.60
C ASP A 291 -22.74 35.49 3.53
N GLY A 292 -24.04 35.56 3.18
CA GLY A 292 -24.54 36.41 2.11
C GLY A 292 -24.38 37.91 2.35
N ASP A 293 -24.37 38.35 3.62
CA ASP A 293 -24.17 39.76 3.97
C ASP A 293 -22.72 40.21 3.73
N TYR A 294 -21.79 39.25 3.73
CA TYR A 294 -20.37 39.47 3.51
C TYR A 294 -19.90 39.07 2.10
N SER A 295 -20.74 38.43 1.28
CA SER A 295 -20.32 37.85 -0.01
C SER A 295 -21.10 38.40 -1.21
N GLY A 296 -20.57 39.47 -1.80
CA GLY A 296 -20.96 39.94 -3.13
C GLY A 296 -20.01 39.40 -4.20
N THR A 297 -20.50 38.61 -5.15
CA THR A 297 -19.70 38.13 -6.31
C THR A 297 -19.48 39.22 -7.36
N ASP A 298 -20.29 40.28 -7.32
CA ASP A 298 -20.15 41.50 -8.11
C ASP A 298 -20.63 42.65 -7.23
N CYS A 299 -19.77 43.62 -6.90
CA CYS A 299 -20.11 44.74 -6.01
C CYS A 299 -21.11 45.77 -6.61
N ASN A 300 -22.15 45.29 -7.30
CA ASN A 300 -23.15 46.03 -8.08
C ASN A 300 -24.57 45.50 -7.79
N ALA A 301 -24.74 44.71 -6.72
CA ALA A 301 -26.01 44.10 -6.35
C ALA A 301 -26.25 44.21 -4.84
N SER A 302 -26.44 45.42 -4.32
CA SER A 302 -27.07 45.77 -3.02
C SER A 302 -26.47 45.21 -1.71
N THR A 303 -25.71 44.11 -1.71
CA THR A 303 -25.12 43.44 -0.54
C THR A 303 -23.64 43.13 -0.78
N CYS A 304 -22.77 44.11 -0.58
CA CYS A 304 -21.34 43.95 -0.89
C CYS A 304 -20.46 43.89 0.34
N TYR A 305 -20.74 44.76 1.30
CA TYR A 305 -19.93 44.91 2.50
C TYR A 305 -20.85 44.86 3.72
N ALA A 306 -20.40 44.17 4.75
CA ALA A 306 -21.00 44.19 6.08
C ALA A 306 -19.89 44.29 7.12
N PHE A 307 -20.18 44.88 8.26
CA PHE A 307 -19.29 44.87 9.42
C PHE A 307 -20.08 45.31 10.64
N VAL A 308 -20.05 44.51 11.70
CA VAL A 308 -20.71 44.82 12.96
C VAL A 308 -19.68 45.36 13.94
N ASP A 309 -19.84 46.64 14.30
CA ASP A 309 -18.98 47.27 15.29
C ASP A 309 -19.09 46.56 16.65
N GLY A 310 -17.94 46.22 17.24
CA GLY A 310 -17.86 45.49 18.50
C GLY A 310 -18.21 44.01 18.39
N ALA A 311 -18.14 43.41 17.20
CA ALA A 311 -18.34 41.97 17.02
C ALA A 311 -17.40 41.16 17.94
N THR A 312 -17.92 40.08 18.52
CA THR A 312 -17.19 39.17 19.41
C THR A 312 -17.33 37.73 18.92
N VAL A 313 -16.26 36.94 19.01
CA VAL A 313 -16.31 35.51 18.69
C VAL A 313 -17.15 34.79 19.74
N GLN A 314 -18.17 34.06 19.31
CA GLN A 314 -19.02 33.27 20.19
C GLN A 314 -18.62 31.79 20.15
N ASP A 315 -18.75 31.13 21.30
CA ASP A 315 -18.52 29.69 21.43
C ASP A 315 -19.67 28.90 20.81
N GLY A 316 -19.36 27.76 20.19
CA GLY A 316 -20.38 26.81 19.68
C GLY A 316 -21.02 27.11 18.33
N GLY A 317 -20.51 28.08 17.55
CA GLY A 317 -20.98 28.30 16.16
C GLY A 317 -22.46 28.68 16.05
N ASP A 318 -23.02 29.35 17.07
CA ASP A 318 -24.38 29.87 17.02
C ASP A 318 -24.50 30.89 15.87
N SER A 319 -25.02 30.41 14.74
CA SER A 319 -25.29 31.13 13.49
C SER A 319 -26.28 32.31 13.66
N THR A 320 -26.78 32.58 14.86
CA THR A 320 -27.62 33.75 15.13
C THR A 320 -26.85 35.05 15.32
N THR A 321 -25.50 35.00 15.40
CA THR A 321 -24.67 36.22 15.40
C THR A 321 -24.13 36.54 14.02
N THR A 322 -24.29 37.81 13.67
CA THR A 322 -24.04 38.47 12.39
C THR A 322 -22.56 38.56 12.00
N ASN A 323 -21.67 37.73 12.56
CA ASN A 323 -20.22 37.80 12.41
C ASN A 323 -19.55 36.47 12.00
N THR A 324 -20.33 35.44 11.69
CA THR A 324 -19.84 34.28 10.93
C THR A 324 -19.75 34.67 9.46
N ILE A 325 -18.64 34.36 8.80
CA ILE A 325 -18.38 34.83 7.42
C ILE A 325 -18.19 33.70 6.42
N ALA A 326 -17.82 32.51 6.90
CA ALA A 326 -17.65 31.32 6.08
C ALA A 326 -17.85 30.06 6.92
N SER A 327 -18.39 29.01 6.32
CA SER A 327 -18.55 27.71 6.96
C SER A 327 -18.50 26.55 5.97
N SER A 328 -18.29 25.35 6.49
CA SER A 328 -18.50 24.08 5.78
C SER A 328 -19.19 23.10 6.71
N THR A 329 -20.01 22.22 6.16
CA THR A 329 -20.60 21.07 6.88
C THR A 329 -19.85 19.77 6.64
N ASP A 330 -18.84 19.78 5.77
CA ASP A 330 -18.06 18.62 5.34
C ASP A 330 -16.54 18.90 5.44
N PRO A 331 -15.69 17.86 5.44
CA PRO A 331 -14.26 18.03 5.25
C PRO A 331 -13.95 18.81 3.97
N VAL A 332 -12.97 19.70 4.05
CA VAL A 332 -12.54 20.50 2.90
C VAL A 332 -11.02 20.49 2.74
N GLY A 333 -10.58 20.48 1.48
CA GLY A 333 -9.20 20.83 1.13
C GLY A 333 -8.95 22.33 1.28
N ASN A 334 -7.80 22.79 0.78
CA ASN A 334 -7.44 24.21 0.84
C ASN A 334 -8.48 25.07 0.11
N ASN A 335 -9.11 25.97 0.87
CA ASN A 335 -9.92 27.06 0.34
C ASN A 335 -9.19 28.38 0.62
N LEU A 336 -8.96 29.16 -0.43
CA LEU A 336 -8.34 30.48 -0.37
C LEU A 336 -9.44 31.54 -0.46
N PHE A 337 -9.50 32.41 0.53
CA PHE A 337 -10.39 33.56 0.57
C PHE A 337 -9.63 34.85 0.32
N ASP A 338 -10.28 35.75 -0.41
CA ASP A 338 -9.91 37.16 -0.45
C ASP A 338 -10.84 37.92 0.51
N ILE A 339 -10.27 38.64 1.48
CA ILE A 339 -11.02 39.46 2.42
C ILE A 339 -10.66 40.92 2.17
N THR A 340 -11.65 41.67 1.70
CA THR A 340 -11.52 43.06 1.24
C THR A 340 -12.25 44.00 2.19
N TYR A 341 -11.55 44.97 2.77
CA TYR A 341 -12.15 46.02 3.59
C TYR A 341 -12.50 47.25 2.75
N LEU A 342 -13.51 47.99 3.19
CA LEU A 342 -13.97 49.26 2.63
C LEU A 342 -13.86 50.36 3.68
N GLY A 343 -13.45 51.56 3.26
CA GLY A 343 -13.57 52.79 4.04
C GLY A 343 -14.10 53.96 3.21
N ASN A 344 -15.21 54.55 3.64
CA ASN A 344 -15.77 55.80 3.12
C ASN A 344 -15.91 56.83 4.23
N VAL A 345 -15.86 58.11 3.84
CA VAL A 345 -16.02 59.26 4.75
C VAL A 345 -17.03 60.24 4.18
N ASN A 346 -17.58 61.09 5.05
CA ASN A 346 -18.45 62.19 4.68
C ASN A 346 -17.73 63.55 4.86
N SER A 347 -18.41 64.65 4.53
CA SER A 347 -17.82 66.00 4.64
C SER A 347 -17.60 66.50 6.06
N THR A 348 -18.19 65.83 7.05
CA THR A 348 -18.09 66.18 8.48
C THR A 348 -17.15 65.27 9.26
N THR A 349 -16.67 64.17 8.67
CA THR A 349 -15.68 63.27 9.27
C THR A 349 -14.42 64.07 9.66
N PRO A 350 -14.03 64.06 10.95
CA PRO A 350 -12.82 64.74 11.40
C PRO A 350 -11.55 64.26 10.68
N THR A 351 -10.60 65.16 10.47
CA THR A 351 -9.32 64.78 9.87
C THR A 351 -8.42 64.08 10.87
N GLY A 352 -7.88 62.93 10.50
CA GLY A 352 -6.77 62.29 11.21
C GLY A 352 -6.60 60.84 10.81
N VAL A 353 -5.88 60.09 11.63
CA VAL A 353 -5.61 58.67 11.39
C VAL A 353 -6.69 57.86 12.08
N TYR A 354 -7.33 56.98 11.31
CA TYR A 354 -8.29 56.01 11.78
C TYR A 354 -7.70 54.62 11.63
N SER A 355 -7.83 53.77 12.65
CA SER A 355 -7.35 52.39 12.61
C SER A 355 -8.30 51.45 13.32
N THR A 356 -8.18 50.16 13.01
CA THR A 356 -8.86 49.08 13.71
C THR A 356 -8.03 47.80 13.66
N THR A 357 -8.38 46.86 14.53
CA THR A 357 -7.85 45.49 14.54
C THR A 357 -9.01 44.52 14.42
N VAL A 358 -8.93 43.63 13.43
CA VAL A 358 -9.91 42.55 13.22
C VAL A 358 -9.22 41.21 13.47
N THR A 359 -9.80 40.40 14.35
CA THR A 359 -9.31 39.07 14.72
C THR A 359 -10.25 38.02 14.14
N TYR A 360 -9.69 36.94 13.58
CA TYR A 360 -10.48 35.85 13.01
C TYR A 360 -10.23 34.55 13.78
N VAL A 361 -11.28 33.75 13.92
CA VAL A 361 -11.23 32.44 14.57
C VAL A 361 -11.90 31.42 13.65
N ALA A 362 -11.13 30.41 13.27
CA ALA A 362 -11.65 29.21 12.63
C ALA A 362 -11.83 28.11 13.67
N THR A 363 -12.99 27.47 13.66
CA THR A 363 -13.35 26.36 14.56
C THR A 363 -13.79 25.18 13.72
N ALA A 364 -13.12 24.04 13.86
CA ALA A 364 -13.48 22.78 13.21
C ALA A 364 -14.35 21.93 14.14
N THR A 365 -15.20 21.07 13.57
CA THR A 365 -16.09 20.17 14.32
C THR A 365 -15.87 18.72 13.89
N PHE A 366 -15.12 17.96 14.70
CA PHE A 366 -14.66 16.60 14.41
C PHE A 366 -15.67 15.51 14.74
#